data_AF-A0A833N0Y2-F1
#
_entry.id   AF-A0A833N0Y2-F1
#
_cell.length_a   1.000
_cell.length_b   1.000
_cell.length_c   1.000
_cell.angle_alpha   90.00
_cell.angle_beta   90.00
_cell.angle_gamma   90.00
#
_symmetry.space_group_name_H-M   'P 1'
#
loop_
_entity.id
_entity.type
_entity.pdbx_description
1 polymer ?
#
loop_
_entity_poly.entity_id
_entity_poly.type
_entity_poly.pdbx_seq_one_letter_code
_entity_poly.pdbx_strand_id
1 'polypeptide(L)' 'MKKQKKFADLNSSDASSKHIELVKELVKFRVSMDPALIKNAGGIAGLRRDLKIVSRKKAQSAK' A
#
# COMPACT_ATOMS: atom_id res chain seq x y z
N MET A 1 -21.83 4.93 -5.81
CA MET A 1 -20.91 4.75 -4.66
C MET A 1 -19.75 5.73 -4.76
N LYS A 2 -19.59 6.67 -3.82
CA LYS A 2 -18.43 7.56 -3.78
C LYS A 2 -17.18 6.72 -3.53
N LYS A 3 -16.25 6.66 -4.50
CA LYS A 3 -14.95 6.02 -4.32
C LYS A 3 -14.19 6.79 -3.24
N GLN A 4 -14.24 6.32 -2.00
CA GLN A 4 -13.36 6.82 -0.93
C GLN A 4 -11.92 6.70 -1.43
N LYS A 5 -11.22 7.84 -1.53
CA LYS A 5 -9.79 7.87 -1.80
C LYS A 5 -9.10 7.37 -0.54
N LYS A 6 -8.91 6.05 -0.43
CA LYS A 6 -8.34 5.30 0.71
C LYS A 6 -7.07 5.92 1.32
N PHE A 7 -6.34 6.71 0.55
CA PHE A 7 -5.11 7.37 0.99
C PHE A 7 -5.11 8.89 0.85
N ALA A 8 -6.24 9.54 0.52
CA ALA A 8 -6.31 10.98 0.24
C ALA A 8 -5.72 11.84 1.36
N ASP A 9 -5.98 11.46 2.60
CA ASP A 9 -5.62 12.26 3.78
C ASP A 9 -4.31 11.82 4.45
N LEU A 10 -3.56 10.86 3.88
CA LEU A 10 -2.25 10.51 4.43
C LEU A 10 -1.26 11.67 4.26
N ASN A 11 -0.69 12.09 5.40
CA ASN A 11 0.49 12.93 5.46
C ASN A 11 1.78 12.14 5.10
N SER A 12 2.91 12.84 5.02
CA SER A 12 4.19 12.31 4.54
C SER A 12 4.78 11.20 5.41
N SER A 13 4.72 11.38 6.73
CA SER A 13 5.22 10.44 7.72
C SER A 13 4.39 9.15 7.69
N ASP A 14 3.06 9.29 7.69
CA ASP A 14 2.12 8.18 7.61
C ASP A 14 2.26 7.43 6.29
N ALA A 15 2.52 8.13 5.18
CA ALA A 15 2.74 7.51 3.89
C ALA A 15 4.01 6.65 3.87
N SER A 16 5.09 7.08 4.54
CA SER A 16 6.31 6.29 4.64
C SER A 16 6.11 5.01 5.46
N SER A 17 5.45 5.14 6.61
CA SER A 17 5.10 3.98 7.46
C SER A 17 4.20 3.00 6.71
N LYS A 18 3.17 3.51 6.02
CA LYS A 18 2.26 2.68 5.23
C LYS A 18 2.97 1.98 4.06
N HIS A 19 3.91 2.66 3.41
CA HIS A 19 4.70 2.05 2.35
C HIS A 19 5.51 0.85 2.87
N ILE A 20 6.18 1.01 4.02
CA ILE A 20 6.98 -0.06 4.64
C ILE A 20 6.09 -1.26 5.00
N GLU A 21 4.91 -1.03 5.57
CA GLU A 21 3.95 -2.09 5.88
C GLU A 21 3.54 -2.89 4.64
N LEU A 22 3.15 -2.20 3.57
CA LEU A 22 2.70 -2.84 2.33
C LEU A 22 3.86 -3.60 1.63
N VAL A 23 5.10 -3.09 1.72
CA VAL A 23 6.28 -3.79 1.22
C VAL A 23 6.54 -5.07 2.02
N LYS A 24 6.47 -5.02 3.36
CA LYS A 24 6.63 -6.22 4.20
C LYS A 24 5.61 -7.29 3.87
N GLU A 25 4.35 -6.90 3.64
CA GLU A 25 3.28 -7.80 3.23
C GLU A 25 3.58 -8.44 1.86
N LEU A 26 4.05 -7.64 0.89
CA LEU A 26 4.44 -8.13 -0.44
C LEU A 26 5.61 -9.12 -0.36
N VAL A 27 6.62 -8.83 0.46
CA VAL A 27 7.78 -9.71 0.66
C VAL A 27 7.35 -11.02 1.31
N LYS A 28 6.51 -10.97 2.36
CA LYS A 28 5.97 -12.18 3.01
C LYS A 28 5.19 -13.04 2.03
N PHE A 29 4.32 -12.45 1.22
CA PHE A 29 3.62 -13.14 0.14
C PHE A 29 4.62 -13.78 -0.86
N ARG A 30 5.65 -13.05 -1.28
CA ARG A 30 6.62 -13.53 -2.26
C ARG A 30 7.53 -14.65 -1.74
N VAL A 31 7.78 -14.71 -0.44
CA VAL A 31 8.59 -15.78 0.18
C VAL A 31 7.75 -17.03 0.44
N SER A 32 6.53 -16.86 0.97
CA SER A 32 5.65 -17.97 1.34
C SER A 32 4.84 -18.55 0.18
N MET A 33 4.65 -17.78 -0.90
CA MET A 33 3.67 -18.05 -1.95
C MET A 33 2.22 -18.18 -1.44
N ASP A 34 1.94 -17.78 -0.20
CA ASP A 34 0.63 -17.92 0.43
C ASP A 34 -0.24 -16.66 0.21
N PRO A 35 -1.31 -16.73 -0.61
CA PRO A 35 -2.20 -15.60 -0.85
C PRO A 35 -2.99 -15.16 0.39
N ALA A 36 -3.13 -16.00 1.42
CA ALA A 36 -3.83 -15.66 2.66
C ALA A 36 -3.07 -14.61 3.51
N LEU A 37 -1.78 -14.40 3.23
CA LEU A 37 -0.98 -13.36 3.89
C LEU A 37 -1.34 -11.94 3.43
N ILE A 38 -2.10 -11.80 2.35
CA ILE A 38 -2.51 -10.51 1.82
C ILE A 38 -3.82 -10.09 2.50
N LYS A 39 -3.73 -9.12 3.39
CA LYS A 39 -4.86 -8.53 4.13
C LYS A 39 -5.67 -7.56 3.29
N ASN A 40 -5.16 -7.19 2.11
CA ASN A 40 -5.85 -6.31 1.19
C ASN A 40 -7.07 -7.01 0.57
N ALA A 41 -8.26 -6.38 0.65
CA ALA A 41 -9.49 -6.91 0.05
C ALA A 41 -9.40 -7.15 -1.47
N GLY A 42 -8.45 -6.50 -2.18
CA GLY A 42 -8.16 -6.74 -3.59
C GLY A 42 -7.05 -7.77 -3.86
N GLY A 43 -6.61 -8.53 -2.85
CA GLY A 43 -5.50 -9.47 -2.94
C GLY A 43 -4.20 -8.80 -3.41
N ILE A 44 -3.34 -9.55 -4.10
CA ILE A 44 -2.05 -9.06 -4.61
C ILE A 44 -2.17 -7.87 -5.55
N ALA A 45 -3.24 -7.82 -6.35
CA ALA A 45 -3.52 -6.71 -7.25
C ALA A 45 -3.88 -5.44 -6.47
N GLY A 46 -4.70 -5.56 -5.42
CA GLY A 46 -5.01 -4.49 -4.49
C GLY A 46 -3.76 -3.98 -3.76
N LEU A 47 -2.92 -4.88 -3.26
CA LEU A 47 -1.67 -4.55 -2.58
C LEU A 47 -0.71 -3.75 -3.47
N ARG A 48 -0.51 -4.17 -4.74
CA ARG A 48 0.30 -3.45 -5.72
C ARG A 48 -0.27 -2.07 -6.06
N ARG A 49 -1.59 -1.95 -6.18
CA ARG A 49 -2.26 -0.67 -6.42
C ARG A 49 -2.02 0.28 -5.25
N ASP A 50 -2.18 -0.20 -4.03
CA ASP A 50 -1.98 0.60 -2.82
C ASP A 50 -0.53 1.07 -2.69
N LEU A 51 0.45 0.20 -2.94
CA LEU A 51 1.87 0.56 -3.01
C LEU A 51 2.14 1.69 -4.01
N LYS A 52 1.57 1.60 -5.22
CA LYS A 52 1.73 2.64 -6.26
C LYS A 52 1.15 3.98 -5.82
N ILE A 53 0.00 3.99 -5.13
CA ILE A 53 -0.63 5.22 -4.66
C ILE A 53 0.19 5.85 -3.53
N VAL A 54 0.61 5.06 -2.54
CA VAL A 54 1.38 5.54 -1.39
C VAL A 54 2.78 6.02 -1.82
N SER A 55 3.44 5.30 -2.73
CA SER A 55 4.74 5.71 -3.30
C SER A 55 4.66 7.08 -3.99
N ARG A 56 3.62 7.32 -4.79
CA ARG A 56 3.38 8.63 -5.42
C ARG A 56 3.15 9.74 -4.41
N LYS A 57 2.39 9.47 -3.33
CA LYS A 57 2.13 10.44 -2.27
C LYS A 57 3.40 10.81 -1.49
N LYS A 58 4.24 9.81 -1.19
CA LYS A 58 5.55 10.04 -0.59
C LYS A 58 6.41 10.97 -1.46
N ALA A 59 6.43 10.77 -2.78
CA ALA A 59 7.16 11.62 -3.71
C ALA A 59 6.58 13.04 -3.83
N GLN A 60 5.25 13.18 -3.79
CA GLN A 60 4.57 14.49 -3.84
C GLN A 60 4.84 15.34 -2.60
N SER A 61 4.98 14.73 -1.43
CA SER A 61 5.27 15.46 -0.20
C SER A 61 6.74 15.87 -0.03
N ALA A 62 7.65 15.36 -0.86
CA ALA A 62 9.06 15.71 -0.84
C ALA A 62 9.40 16.92 -1.74
N LYS A 63 8.40 17.51 -2.40
CA LYS A 63 8.47 18.77 -3.13
C LYS A 63 7.93 19.90 -2.28
#